data_AF-A0A061N4H6-F1
#
_entry.id   AF-A0A061N4H6-F1
#
_cell.length_a   1.000
_cell.length_b   1.000
_cell.length_c   1.000
_cell.angle_alpha   90.00
_cell.angle_beta   90.00
_cell.angle_gamma   90.00
#
_symmetry.space_group_name_H-M   'P 1'
#
loop_
_entity.id
_entity.type
_entity.pdbx_description
1 polymer ?
#
loop_
_entity_poly.entity_id
_entity_poly.type
_entity_poly.pdbx_seq_one_letter_code
_entity_poly.pdbx_strand_id
1 'polypeptide(L)'
;MPIVLVSLIALGLMHLKYWRAIVAPIVVTLVTYIVITGPVFSALDVNPAQSIESLSIPHQQIGYILNDENGTLTDQQAAELDYYMPVDAWKEAYHPFLSDHIKFHPELDRDRLADDIPGYIGTWAGIVGNNFGLAVEGYLYQTSIVWQIHEPNRAYTAAFASQVMDNPHGLEMSPLSERVHHGLMDYLTFTDEQLLELIWRPALFILLILLATSAGVIKNGVRFLLISTPVILNWGTMLAAIPAQDFRYMLPNVFILFVIALLAFGKFKLENKHEDLH
;
A
#
# COMPACT_ATOMS: atom_id res chain seq x y z
N MET A 1 -11.91 1.18 -0.07
CA MET A 1 -13.24 0.54 -0.24
C MET A 1 -13.19 -1.00 -0.25
N PRO A 2 -12.35 -1.67 -1.07
CA PRO A 2 -12.39 -3.14 -1.19
C PRO A 2 -12.15 -3.89 0.13
N ILE A 3 -11.18 -3.44 0.91
CA ILE A 3 -10.79 -4.08 2.19
C ILE A 3 -11.96 -4.09 3.19
N VAL A 4 -12.66 -2.97 3.33
CA VAL A 4 -13.80 -2.83 4.27
C VAL A 4 -14.94 -3.75 3.85
N LEU A 5 -15.26 -3.81 2.55
CA LEU A 5 -16.30 -4.70 2.03
C LEU A 5 -15.96 -6.18 2.24
N VAL A 6 -14.75 -6.60 1.88
CA VAL A 6 -14.30 -8.00 2.06
C VAL A 6 -14.29 -8.36 3.55
N SER A 7 -13.83 -7.45 4.41
CA SER A 7 -13.81 -7.67 5.86
C SER A 7 -15.22 -7.79 6.45
N LEU A 8 -16.16 -6.95 6.00
CA LEU A 8 -17.57 -7.01 6.42
C LEU A 8 -18.29 -8.26 5.87
N ILE A 9 -17.95 -8.70 4.65
CA ILE A 9 -18.44 -9.98 4.09
C ILE A 9 -17.91 -11.16 4.91
N ALA A 10 -16.61 -11.19 5.23
CA ALA A 10 -16.02 -12.24 6.06
C ALA A 10 -16.69 -12.30 7.45
N LEU A 11 -16.92 -11.14 8.07
CA LEU A 11 -17.69 -11.03 9.31
C LEU A 11 -19.11 -11.57 9.14
N GLY A 12 -19.80 -11.20 8.06
CA GLY A 12 -21.16 -11.67 7.75
C GLY A 12 -21.25 -13.19 7.59
N LEU A 13 -20.32 -13.80 6.85
CA LEU A 13 -20.25 -15.24 6.62
C LEU A 13 -19.96 -16.02 7.91
N MET A 14 -19.07 -15.51 8.77
CA MET A 14 -18.72 -16.18 10.03
C MET A 14 -19.73 -15.93 11.15
N HIS A 15 -20.53 -14.86 11.05
CA HIS A 15 -21.52 -14.45 12.04
C HIS A 15 -22.89 -14.15 11.41
N LEU A 16 -23.41 -15.09 10.62
CA LEU A 16 -24.71 -14.97 9.92
C LEU A 16 -25.87 -14.56 10.84
N LYS A 17 -25.80 -14.85 12.14
CA LYS A 17 -26.81 -14.40 13.14
C LYS A 17 -26.92 -12.87 13.25
N TYR A 18 -25.84 -12.13 12.99
CA TYR A 18 -25.77 -10.68 13.13
C TYR A 18 -25.81 -9.94 11.78
N TRP A 19 -26.23 -10.61 10.71
CA TRP A 19 -26.21 -10.05 9.35
C TRP A 19 -26.89 -8.68 9.23
N ARG A 20 -28.00 -8.44 9.94
CA ARG A 20 -28.70 -7.15 9.95
C ARG A 20 -27.86 -6.01 10.54
N ALA A 21 -27.09 -6.31 11.59
CA ALA A 21 -26.18 -5.36 12.22
C ALA A 21 -24.90 -5.10 11.38
N ILE A 22 -24.56 -6.02 10.47
CA ILE A 22 -23.41 -5.89 9.56
C ILE A 22 -23.80 -5.18 8.26
N VAL A 23 -25.02 -5.40 7.75
CA VAL A 23 -25.50 -4.77 6.51
C VAL A 23 -25.61 -3.25 6.65
N ALA A 24 -26.09 -2.75 7.79
CA ALA A 24 -26.22 -1.31 8.01
C ALA A 24 -24.89 -0.54 7.81
N PRO A 25 -23.76 -0.88 8.47
CA PRO A 25 -22.50 -0.19 8.25
C PRO A 25 -21.93 -0.41 6.84
N ILE A 26 -22.16 -1.58 6.19
CA ILE A 26 -21.82 -1.76 4.76
C ILE A 26 -22.54 -0.73 3.91
N VAL A 27 -23.87 -0.65 4.04
CA VAL A 27 -24.71 0.25 3.24
C VAL A 27 -24.34 1.69 3.51
N VAL A 28 -24.16 2.09 4.77
CA VAL A 28 -23.74 3.45 5.12
C VAL A 28 -22.39 3.79 4.47
N THR A 29 -21.41 2.89 4.54
CA THR A 29 -20.09 3.10 3.94
C THR A 29 -20.19 3.23 2.41
N LEU A 30 -20.94 2.34 1.76
CA LEU A 30 -21.15 2.36 0.30
C LEU A 30 -21.87 3.64 -0.16
N VAL A 31 -22.96 4.00 0.51
CA VAL A 31 -23.73 5.22 0.19
C VAL A 31 -22.87 6.46 0.40
N THR A 32 -22.13 6.52 1.52
CA THR A 32 -21.22 7.63 1.80
C THR A 32 -20.15 7.74 0.71
N TYR A 33 -19.55 6.62 0.32
CA TYR A 33 -18.60 6.60 -0.79
C TYR A 33 -19.21 7.12 -2.08
N ILE A 34 -20.35 6.57 -2.52
CA ILE A 34 -21.00 6.95 -3.79
C ILE A 34 -21.40 8.43 -3.78
N VAL A 35 -21.92 8.94 -2.66
CA VAL A 35 -22.32 10.35 -2.51
C VAL A 35 -21.10 11.27 -2.52
N ILE A 36 -20.02 10.91 -1.83
CA ILE A 36 -18.81 11.72 -1.81
C ILE A 36 -18.12 11.71 -3.18
N THR A 37 -17.84 10.53 -3.74
CA THR A 37 -17.07 10.41 -4.99
C THR A 37 -17.88 10.74 -6.24
N GLY A 38 -19.21 10.72 -6.15
CA GLY A 38 -20.10 11.13 -7.22
C GLY A 38 -20.46 12.60 -7.10
N PRO A 39 -21.66 12.94 -6.58
CA PRO A 39 -22.19 14.30 -6.64
C PRO A 39 -21.33 15.33 -5.93
N VAL A 40 -20.69 15.02 -4.79
CA VAL A 40 -19.87 16.00 -4.08
C VAL A 40 -18.60 16.33 -4.86
N PHE A 41 -17.86 15.33 -5.35
CA PHE A 41 -16.66 15.55 -6.15
C PHE A 41 -16.97 16.22 -7.49
N SER A 42 -18.07 15.84 -8.15
CA SER A 42 -18.52 16.52 -9.38
C SER A 42 -18.92 17.98 -9.12
N ALA A 43 -19.55 18.28 -7.99
CA ALA A 43 -19.91 19.66 -7.64
C ALA A 43 -18.69 20.53 -7.28
N LEU A 44 -17.56 19.92 -6.96
CA LEU A 44 -16.30 20.57 -6.60
C LEU A 44 -15.25 20.52 -7.73
N ASP A 45 -15.62 20.04 -8.92
CA ASP A 45 -14.73 19.85 -10.06
C ASP A 45 -13.44 19.10 -9.70
N VAL A 46 -13.56 18.07 -8.85
CA VAL A 46 -12.41 17.26 -8.44
C VAL A 46 -11.98 16.35 -9.58
N ASN A 47 -10.75 16.53 -10.05
CA ASN A 47 -10.17 15.65 -11.06
C ASN A 47 -9.99 14.23 -10.49
N PRO A 48 -10.41 13.18 -11.21
CA PRO A 48 -10.17 11.82 -10.79
C PRO A 48 -8.66 11.56 -10.70
N ALA A 49 -8.24 10.80 -9.69
CA ALA A 49 -6.86 10.34 -9.60
C ALA A 49 -6.53 9.52 -10.85
N GLN A 50 -5.37 9.79 -11.47
CA GLN A 50 -4.93 9.01 -12.64
C GLN A 50 -4.70 7.55 -12.22
N SER A 51 -5.38 6.62 -12.89
CA SER A 51 -5.29 5.16 -12.67
C SER A 51 -3.86 4.61 -12.76
N ILE A 52 -2.95 5.39 -13.32
CA ILE A 52 -1.51 5.13 -13.49
C ILE A 52 -0.81 4.89 -12.14
N GLU A 53 -1.30 5.46 -11.04
CA GLU A 53 -0.77 5.22 -9.70
C GLU A 53 -0.76 3.73 -9.30
N SER A 54 -1.69 2.93 -9.85
CA SER A 54 -1.75 1.49 -9.61
C SER A 54 -0.77 0.65 -10.46
N LEU A 55 -0.11 1.28 -11.44
CA LEU A 55 0.76 0.60 -12.40
C LEU A 55 2.23 0.56 -11.96
N SER A 56 2.56 0.97 -10.73
CA SER A 56 3.93 1.00 -10.22
C SER A 56 4.66 -0.34 -10.32
N ILE A 57 3.99 -1.46 -10.03
CA ILE A 57 4.61 -2.79 -10.17
C ILE A 57 4.94 -3.12 -11.63
N PRO A 58 3.99 -2.98 -12.59
CA PRO A 58 4.30 -3.11 -14.00
C PRO A 58 5.48 -2.26 -14.48
N HIS A 59 5.48 -0.96 -14.15
CA HIS A 59 6.56 -0.04 -14.50
C HIS A 59 7.92 -0.56 -14.00
N GLN A 60 7.98 -0.97 -12.72
CA GLN A 60 9.22 -1.40 -12.09
C GLN A 60 9.73 -2.74 -12.60
N GLN A 61 8.84 -3.67 -12.93
CA GLN A 61 9.25 -4.94 -13.51
C GLN A 61 9.81 -4.76 -14.92
N ILE A 62 9.17 -3.92 -15.75
CA ILE A 62 9.69 -3.57 -17.08
C ILE A 62 11.06 -2.90 -16.94
N GLY A 63 11.19 -1.90 -16.07
CA GLY A 63 12.46 -1.20 -15.84
C GLY A 63 13.58 -2.12 -15.36
N TYR A 64 13.29 -3.05 -14.44
CA TYR A 64 14.26 -4.04 -13.98
C TYR A 64 14.71 -4.98 -15.11
N ILE A 65 13.76 -5.54 -15.86
CA ILE A 65 14.05 -6.44 -16.97
C ILE A 65 14.89 -5.75 -18.03
N LEU A 66 14.58 -4.50 -18.38
CA LEU A 66 15.32 -3.74 -19.39
C LEU A 66 16.76 -3.38 -18.98
N ASN A 67 17.05 -3.37 -17.67
CA ASN A 67 18.37 -3.06 -17.12
C ASN A 67 19.17 -4.31 -16.71
N ASP A 68 18.59 -5.51 -16.78
CA ASP A 68 19.30 -6.76 -16.53
C ASP A 68 19.90 -7.31 -17.84
N GLU A 69 21.13 -7.82 -17.76
CA GLU A 69 21.83 -8.39 -18.93
C GLU A 69 21.11 -9.60 -19.54
N ASN A 70 20.31 -10.32 -18.75
CA ASN A 70 19.53 -11.47 -19.19
C ASN A 70 18.09 -11.10 -19.61
N GLY A 71 17.72 -9.82 -19.50
CA GLY A 71 16.42 -9.33 -19.90
C GLY A 71 16.25 -9.34 -21.42
N THR A 72 15.14 -9.90 -21.89
CA THR A 72 14.85 -10.00 -23.32
C THR A 72 13.48 -9.46 -23.66
N LEU A 73 13.38 -8.77 -24.79
CA LEU A 73 12.13 -8.34 -25.41
C LEU A 73 12.04 -8.93 -26.82
N THR A 74 10.84 -9.32 -27.23
CA THR A 74 10.56 -9.54 -28.65
C THR A 74 10.45 -8.20 -29.37
N ASP A 75 10.66 -8.18 -30.69
CA ASP A 75 10.50 -6.97 -31.51
C ASP A 75 9.10 -6.35 -31.35
N GLN A 76 8.08 -7.19 -31.21
CA GLN A 76 6.71 -6.75 -30.94
C GLN A 76 6.59 -6.07 -29.56
N GLN A 77 7.16 -6.66 -28.51
CA GLN A 77 7.12 -6.08 -27.16
C GLN A 77 7.87 -4.75 -27.08
N ALA A 78 9.00 -4.64 -27.77
CA ALA A 78 9.75 -3.38 -27.85
C ALA A 78 8.92 -2.30 -28.54
N ALA A 79 8.29 -2.60 -29.68
CA ALA A 79 7.42 -1.66 -30.39
C ALA A 79 6.18 -1.25 -29.58
N GLU A 80 5.59 -2.19 -28.83
CA GLU A 80 4.46 -1.92 -27.94
C GLU A 80 4.86 -1.05 -26.74
N LEU A 81 6.08 -1.19 -26.20
CA LEU A 81 6.58 -0.31 -25.14
C LEU A 81 6.93 1.09 -25.67
N ASP A 82 7.61 1.17 -26.81
CA ASP A 82 7.96 2.42 -27.50
C ASP A 82 6.73 3.29 -27.80
N TYR A 83 5.56 2.66 -27.95
CA TYR A 83 4.29 3.36 -28.11
C TYR A 83 3.93 4.26 -26.92
N TYR A 84 4.32 3.89 -25.70
CA TYR A 84 4.03 4.67 -24.48
C TYR A 84 5.18 5.59 -24.07
N MET A 85 6.41 5.08 -24.18
CA MET A 85 7.65 5.81 -23.89
C MET A 85 8.81 5.07 -24.56
N PRO A 86 9.81 5.76 -25.14
CA PRO A 86 10.94 5.09 -25.78
C PRO A 86 11.66 4.11 -24.84
N VAL A 87 12.02 2.92 -25.32
CA VAL A 87 12.67 1.85 -24.54
C VAL A 87 13.93 2.34 -23.83
N ASP A 88 14.70 3.23 -24.44
CA ASP A 88 15.89 3.80 -23.81
C ASP A 88 15.53 4.74 -22.64
N ALA A 89 14.42 5.49 -22.73
CA ALA A 89 13.90 6.29 -21.64
C ALA A 89 13.38 5.42 -20.47
N TRP A 90 12.82 4.24 -20.75
CA TRP A 90 12.47 3.27 -19.69
C TRP A 90 13.70 2.80 -18.92
N LYS A 91 14.80 2.56 -19.63
CA LYS A 91 16.06 2.13 -19.01
C LYS A 91 16.64 3.23 -18.13
N GLU A 92 16.71 4.45 -18.67
CA GLU A 92 17.25 5.62 -17.97
C GLU A 92 16.44 5.97 -16.73
N ALA A 93 15.10 5.91 -16.82
CA ALA A 93 14.21 6.26 -15.73
C ALA A 93 14.17 5.20 -14.62
N TYR A 94 14.79 4.02 -14.79
CA TYR A 94 14.66 2.94 -13.82
C TYR A 94 15.40 3.23 -12.51
N HIS A 95 14.69 3.09 -11.39
CA HIS A 95 15.27 3.04 -10.05
C HIS A 95 14.61 1.92 -9.23
N PRO A 96 15.35 0.97 -8.64
CA PRO A 96 14.77 -0.25 -8.03
C PRO A 96 13.76 -0.04 -6.91
N PHE A 97 13.78 1.14 -6.28
CA PHE A 97 12.96 1.45 -5.11
C PHE A 97 12.06 2.69 -5.31
N LEU A 98 12.17 3.38 -6.45
CA LEU A 98 11.46 4.63 -6.73
C LEU A 98 10.78 4.56 -8.10
N SER A 99 9.48 4.22 -8.10
CA SER A 99 8.66 4.11 -9.31
C SER A 99 8.36 5.47 -9.96
N ASP A 100 8.48 6.55 -9.19
CA ASP A 100 8.13 7.90 -9.60
C ASP A 100 8.99 8.41 -10.78
N HIS A 101 10.23 7.92 -10.91
CA HIS A 101 11.10 8.28 -12.05
C HIS A 101 10.50 7.86 -13.39
N ILE A 102 9.87 6.69 -13.44
CA ILE A 102 9.17 6.21 -14.64
C ILE A 102 7.81 6.91 -14.75
N LYS A 103 7.01 6.92 -13.67
CA LYS A 103 5.63 7.44 -13.70
C LYS A 103 5.53 8.90 -14.10
N PHE A 104 6.51 9.70 -13.71
CA PHE A 104 6.55 11.14 -13.98
C PHE A 104 7.61 11.50 -15.02
N HIS A 105 8.11 10.50 -15.77
CA HIS A 105 9.04 10.76 -16.85
C HIS A 105 8.40 11.66 -17.92
N PRO A 106 9.07 12.71 -18.42
CA PRO A 106 8.50 13.63 -19.42
C PRO A 106 8.08 12.96 -20.73
N GLU A 107 8.73 11.86 -21.10
CA GLU A 107 8.45 11.11 -22.32
C GLU A 107 7.38 10.03 -22.16
N LEU A 108 6.88 9.81 -20.94
CA LEU A 108 5.75 8.91 -20.72
C LEU A 108 4.45 9.61 -21.13
N ASP A 109 3.84 9.12 -22.21
CA ASP A 109 2.51 9.56 -22.64
C ASP A 109 1.44 8.99 -21.69
N ARG A 110 1.22 9.71 -20.58
CA ARG A 110 0.29 9.33 -19.51
C ARG A 110 -1.16 9.28 -19.98
N ASP A 111 -1.56 10.16 -20.89
CA ASP A 111 -2.93 10.16 -21.40
C ASP A 111 -3.17 8.91 -22.25
N ARG A 112 -2.23 8.58 -23.14
CA ARG A 112 -2.26 7.34 -23.92
C ARG A 112 -2.24 6.09 -23.05
N LEU A 113 -1.40 6.06 -22.02
CA LEU A 113 -1.34 4.95 -21.07
C LEU A 113 -2.66 4.79 -20.31
N ALA A 114 -3.30 5.90 -19.90
CA ALA A 114 -4.58 5.87 -19.21
C ALA A 114 -5.72 5.39 -20.12
N ASP A 115 -5.67 5.72 -21.40
CA ASP A 115 -6.66 5.30 -22.40
C ASP A 115 -6.49 3.83 -22.84
N ASP A 116 -5.26 3.28 -22.81
CA ASP A 116 -4.94 1.90 -23.20
C ASP A 116 -4.31 1.04 -22.08
N ILE A 117 -4.87 1.13 -20.86
CA ILE A 117 -4.44 0.26 -19.75
C ILE A 117 -4.49 -1.24 -20.12
N PRO A 118 -5.55 -1.77 -20.78
CA PRO A 118 -5.59 -3.18 -21.14
C PRO A 118 -4.47 -3.61 -22.09
N GLY A 119 -4.15 -2.78 -23.10
CA GLY A 119 -3.04 -3.03 -24.02
C GLY A 119 -1.70 -3.06 -23.30
N TYR A 120 -1.43 -2.03 -22.49
CA TYR A 120 -0.21 -1.95 -21.68
C TYR A 120 -0.04 -3.15 -20.74
N ILE A 121 -1.09 -3.56 -20.04
CA ILE A 121 -1.07 -4.74 -19.16
C ILE A 121 -0.84 -6.02 -19.97
N GLY A 122 -1.38 -6.12 -21.19
CA GLY A 122 -1.10 -7.23 -22.11
C GLY A 122 0.37 -7.33 -22.47
N THR A 123 0.98 -6.21 -22.86
CA THR A 123 2.42 -6.10 -23.16
C THR A 123 3.26 -6.46 -21.94
N TRP A 124 2.97 -5.86 -20.78
CA TRP A 124 3.63 -6.16 -19.51
C TRP A 124 3.56 -7.65 -19.17
N ALA A 125 2.38 -8.27 -19.27
CA ALA A 125 2.20 -9.69 -18.95
C ALA A 125 3.01 -10.58 -19.89
N GLY A 126 3.10 -10.24 -21.18
CA GLY A 126 3.95 -10.94 -22.14
C GLY A 126 5.44 -10.82 -21.79
N ILE A 127 5.90 -9.62 -21.40
CA ILE A 127 7.28 -9.36 -21.00
C ILE A 127 7.64 -10.14 -19.74
N VAL A 128 6.77 -10.10 -18.72
CA VAL A 128 6.93 -10.88 -17.48
C VAL A 128 6.91 -12.38 -17.78
N GLY A 129 6.05 -12.85 -18.67
CA GLY A 129 6.00 -14.26 -19.06
C GLY A 129 7.33 -14.77 -19.64
N ASN A 130 8.00 -13.95 -20.45
CA ASN A 130 9.31 -14.27 -21.03
C ASN A 130 10.47 -14.13 -20.01
N ASN A 131 10.30 -13.32 -18.96
CA ASN A 131 11.36 -12.93 -18.04
C ASN A 131 10.96 -13.15 -16.56
N PHE A 132 10.24 -14.25 -16.26
CA PHE A 132 9.55 -14.41 -14.98
C PHE A 132 10.48 -14.29 -13.76
N GLY A 133 11.69 -14.88 -13.82
CA GLY A 133 12.67 -14.78 -12.74
C GLY A 133 13.06 -13.33 -12.43
N LEU A 134 13.41 -12.57 -13.47
CA LEU A 134 13.76 -11.15 -13.35
C LEU A 134 12.57 -10.33 -12.87
N ALA A 135 11.36 -10.62 -13.36
CA ALA A 135 10.15 -9.96 -12.90
C ALA A 135 9.91 -10.16 -11.39
N VAL A 136 10.18 -11.36 -10.87
CA VAL A 136 10.10 -11.65 -9.43
C VAL A 136 11.17 -10.89 -8.65
N GLU A 137 12.40 -10.83 -9.14
CA GLU A 137 13.47 -10.07 -8.48
C GLU A 137 13.16 -8.57 -8.41
N GLY A 138 12.75 -7.95 -9.54
CA GLY A 138 12.32 -6.55 -9.57
C GLY A 138 11.14 -6.27 -8.64
N TYR A 139 10.19 -7.21 -8.57
CA TYR A 139 9.07 -7.14 -7.62
C TYR A 139 9.53 -7.18 -6.15
N LEU A 140 10.50 -8.05 -5.82
CA LEU A 140 11.03 -8.17 -4.46
C LEU A 140 11.74 -6.88 -4.03
N TYR A 141 12.49 -6.24 -4.93
CA TYR A 141 13.08 -4.91 -4.66
C TYR A 141 11.99 -3.87 -4.39
N GLN A 142 11.01 -3.73 -5.29
CA GLN A 142 9.95 -2.73 -5.20
C GLN A 142 9.06 -2.90 -3.95
N THR A 143 8.85 -4.13 -3.48
CA THR A 143 7.98 -4.41 -2.32
C THR A 143 8.76 -4.57 -1.00
N SER A 144 10.09 -4.43 -1.00
CA SER A 144 10.94 -4.75 0.16
C SER A 144 10.52 -4.06 1.45
N ILE A 145 10.03 -2.81 1.40
CA ILE A 145 9.55 -2.06 2.58
C ILE A 145 8.45 -2.80 3.39
N VAL A 146 7.63 -3.65 2.76
CA VAL A 146 6.52 -4.34 3.43
C VAL A 146 6.83 -5.75 3.92
N TRP A 147 8.02 -6.31 3.65
CA TRP A 147 8.39 -7.66 4.07
C TRP A 147 9.84 -7.82 4.55
N GLN A 148 10.75 -6.90 4.21
CA GLN A 148 12.15 -6.92 4.63
C GLN A 148 12.42 -5.83 5.68
N ILE A 149 12.80 -6.25 6.90
CA ILE A 149 13.09 -5.33 8.00
C ILE A 149 14.30 -4.45 7.66
N HIS A 150 15.43 -5.06 7.29
CA HIS A 150 16.67 -4.37 6.96
C HIS A 150 16.59 -3.64 5.62
N GLU A 151 17.00 -2.38 5.58
CA GLU A 151 17.02 -1.58 4.35
C GLU A 151 17.97 -2.15 3.30
N PRO A 152 17.46 -2.56 2.11
CA PRO A 152 18.35 -2.91 1.01
C PRO A 152 19.27 -1.74 0.68
N ASN A 153 20.49 -2.06 0.27
CA ASN A 153 21.43 -1.04 -0.18
C ASN A 153 20.83 -0.25 -1.36
N ARG A 154 20.94 1.09 -1.31
CA ARG A 154 20.35 2.06 -2.26
C ARG A 154 18.82 2.17 -2.23
N ALA A 155 18.14 1.51 -1.29
CA ALA A 155 16.73 1.75 -1.06
C ALA A 155 16.50 3.09 -0.37
N TYR A 156 15.25 3.55 -0.45
CA TYR A 156 14.79 4.76 0.19
C TYR A 156 13.46 4.47 0.86
N THR A 157 13.42 4.62 2.17
CA THR A 157 12.19 4.57 2.96
C THR A 157 11.68 5.99 3.17
N ALA A 158 10.55 6.37 2.56
CA ALA A 158 9.91 7.64 2.88
C ALA A 158 9.26 7.52 4.27
N ALA A 159 10.01 7.88 5.31
CA ALA A 159 9.59 7.75 6.71
C ALA A 159 8.54 8.81 7.10
N PHE A 160 8.83 10.09 6.82
CA PHE A 160 7.95 11.22 7.14
C PHE A 160 8.14 12.36 6.14
N ALA A 161 7.12 13.22 6.02
CA ALA A 161 7.19 14.47 5.27
C ALA A 161 7.16 15.65 6.26
N SER A 162 8.21 16.47 6.24
CA SER A 162 8.40 17.60 7.16
C SER A 162 8.41 18.96 6.47
N GLN A 163 8.21 19.02 5.16
CA GLN A 163 8.28 20.26 4.40
C GLN A 163 7.01 20.46 3.58
N VAL A 164 6.54 21.70 3.55
CA VAL A 164 5.55 22.13 2.57
C VAL A 164 6.33 22.54 1.34
N MET A 165 6.15 21.81 0.24
CA MET A 165 6.77 22.16 -1.03
C MET A 165 6.23 23.49 -1.54
N ASP A 166 7.03 24.19 -2.34
CA ASP A 166 6.59 25.41 -3.01
C ASP A 166 5.29 25.14 -3.79
N ASN A 167 4.31 26.00 -3.61
CA ASN A 167 2.97 25.78 -4.10
C ASN A 167 2.30 27.10 -4.50
N PRO A 168 1.42 27.07 -5.52
CA PRO A 168 0.77 28.28 -6.05
C PRO A 168 -0.19 28.94 -5.05
N HIS A 169 -0.45 28.29 -3.91
CA HIS A 169 -1.36 28.77 -2.87
C HIS A 169 -0.63 29.52 -1.74
N GLY A 170 0.71 29.62 -1.79
CA GLY A 170 1.51 30.29 -0.77
C GLY A 170 1.43 29.62 0.60
N LEU A 171 1.13 28.32 0.64
CA LEU A 171 1.10 27.56 1.88
C LEU A 171 2.53 27.35 2.37
N GLU A 172 2.79 27.73 3.61
CA GLU A 172 4.08 27.57 4.26
C GLU A 172 3.93 26.83 5.59
N MET A 173 4.99 26.16 6.03
CA MET A 173 5.02 25.58 7.35
C MET A 173 5.14 26.68 8.40
N SER A 174 4.09 26.89 9.19
CA SER A 174 4.05 27.88 10.27
C SER A 174 3.76 27.18 11.61
N PRO A 175 4.80 26.73 12.34
CA PRO A 175 4.59 26.06 13.61
C PRO A 175 4.14 27.04 14.70
N LEU A 176 3.17 26.63 15.53
CA LEU A 176 2.71 27.44 16.67
C LEU A 176 3.82 27.67 17.72
N SER A 177 4.83 26.80 17.75
CA SER A 177 5.99 26.89 18.64
C SER A 177 7.21 26.30 17.97
N GLU A 178 8.20 27.15 17.68
CA GLU A 178 9.47 26.74 17.09
C GLU A 178 10.21 25.71 17.94
N ARG A 179 10.16 25.84 19.27
CA ARG A 179 10.81 24.89 20.17
C ARG A 179 10.22 23.48 20.05
N VAL A 180 8.89 23.39 19.95
CA VAL A 180 8.22 22.10 19.78
C VAL A 180 8.49 21.54 18.40
N HIS A 181 8.45 22.38 17.37
CA HIS A 181 8.76 21.98 16.00
C HIS A 181 10.18 21.42 15.88
N HIS A 182 11.19 22.15 16.34
CA HIS A 182 12.57 21.66 16.35
C HIS A 182 12.72 20.36 17.13
N GLY A 183 12.14 20.26 18.34
CA GLY A 183 12.23 19.02 19.11
C GLY A 183 11.56 17.81 18.44
N LEU A 184 10.46 18.03 17.71
CA LEU A 184 9.83 16.98 16.90
C LEU A 184 10.67 16.62 15.68
N MET A 185 11.24 17.59 14.99
CA MET A 185 12.12 17.33 13.85
C MET A 185 13.38 16.57 14.28
N ASP A 186 14.01 16.98 15.38
CA ASP A 186 15.17 16.28 15.94
C ASP A 186 14.82 14.84 16.30
N TYR A 187 13.63 14.60 16.88
CA TYR A 187 13.14 13.25 17.16
C TYR A 187 12.93 12.45 15.88
N LEU A 188 12.24 13.00 14.88
CA LEU A 188 11.96 12.33 13.62
C LEU A 188 13.26 11.98 12.88
N THR A 189 14.18 12.94 12.73
CA THR A 189 15.51 12.72 12.15
C THR A 189 16.30 11.66 12.92
N PHE A 190 16.31 11.72 14.25
CA PHE A 190 16.97 10.68 15.06
C PHE A 190 16.39 9.29 14.80
N THR A 191 15.06 9.17 14.76
CA THR A 191 14.41 7.87 14.52
C THR A 191 14.63 7.35 13.10
N ASP A 192 14.71 8.24 12.12
CA ASP A 192 15.00 7.91 10.72
C ASP A 192 16.45 7.45 10.54
N GLU A 193 17.42 8.15 11.13
CA GLU A 193 18.83 7.80 10.99
C GLU A 193 19.27 6.60 11.85
N GLN A 194 18.76 6.50 13.08
CA GLN A 194 19.28 5.55 14.08
C GLN A 194 18.35 4.37 14.32
N LEU A 195 17.06 4.52 14.02
CA LEU A 195 16.02 3.54 14.36
C LEU A 195 15.11 3.20 13.16
N LEU A 196 15.57 3.44 11.93
CA LEU A 196 14.80 3.23 10.69
C LEU A 196 14.08 1.89 10.71
N GLU A 197 14.85 0.82 10.93
CA GLU A 197 14.39 -0.57 10.92
C GLU A 197 13.40 -0.93 12.00
N LEU A 198 13.46 -0.22 13.12
CA LEU A 198 12.61 -0.46 14.26
C LEU A 198 11.29 0.33 14.17
N ILE A 199 11.35 1.55 13.65
CA ILE A 199 10.23 2.51 13.70
C ILE A 199 9.57 2.70 12.34
N TRP A 200 10.37 2.84 11.29
CA TRP A 200 9.91 3.29 9.98
C TRP A 200 9.84 2.18 8.93
N ARG A 201 10.15 0.93 9.31
CA ARG A 201 10.09 -0.23 8.41
C ARG A 201 8.83 -1.08 8.71
N PRO A 202 7.78 -0.99 7.88
CA PRO A 202 6.52 -1.70 8.08
C PRO A 202 6.64 -3.22 8.22
N ALA A 203 7.65 -3.80 7.56
CA ALA A 203 7.94 -5.23 7.62
C ALA A 203 7.99 -5.78 9.06
N LEU A 204 8.57 -5.05 10.01
CA LEU A 204 8.63 -5.47 11.41
C LEU A 204 7.23 -5.58 12.01
N PHE A 205 6.39 -4.57 11.81
CA PHE A 205 5.04 -4.54 12.35
C PHE A 205 4.16 -5.65 11.74
N ILE A 206 4.33 -5.93 10.45
CA ILE A 206 3.67 -7.06 9.80
C ILE A 206 4.08 -8.38 10.42
N LEU A 207 5.38 -8.60 10.65
CA LEU A 207 5.85 -9.81 11.33
C LEU A 207 5.23 -9.95 12.73
N LEU A 208 5.20 -8.87 13.52
CA LEU A 208 4.58 -8.86 14.84
C LEU A 208 3.07 -9.11 14.79
N ILE A 209 2.37 -8.56 13.78
CA ILE A 209 0.94 -8.82 13.54
C ILE A 209 0.72 -10.30 13.23
N LEU A 210 1.53 -10.91 12.36
CA LEU A 210 1.42 -12.33 12.02
C LEU A 210 1.67 -13.23 13.24
N LEU A 211 2.63 -12.89 14.08
CA LEU A 211 2.92 -13.60 15.33
C LEU A 211 1.77 -13.46 16.35
N ALA A 212 1.29 -12.23 16.59
CA ALA A 212 0.18 -11.97 17.49
C ALA A 212 -1.12 -12.63 17.00
N THR A 213 -1.37 -12.62 15.69
CA THR A 213 -2.49 -13.30 15.05
C THR A 213 -2.41 -14.80 15.27
N SER A 214 -1.24 -15.41 15.04
CA SER A 214 -1.00 -16.84 15.24
C SER A 214 -1.23 -17.24 16.70
N ALA A 215 -0.68 -16.48 17.65
CA ALA A 215 -0.91 -16.68 19.08
C ALA A 215 -2.40 -16.55 19.45
N GLY A 216 -3.09 -15.55 18.91
CA GLY A 216 -4.51 -15.33 19.11
C GLY A 216 -5.37 -16.47 18.55
N VAL A 217 -5.01 -17.04 17.39
CA VAL A 217 -5.69 -18.20 16.80
C VAL A 217 -5.47 -19.45 17.63
N ILE A 218 -4.25 -19.71 18.10
CA ILE A 218 -3.95 -20.86 18.96
C ILE A 218 -4.75 -20.79 20.27
N LYS A 219 -4.86 -19.61 20.87
CA LYS A 219 -5.53 -19.39 22.15
C LYS A 219 -7.05 -19.30 22.06
N ASN A 220 -7.56 -18.57 21.07
CA ASN A 220 -8.96 -18.18 20.96
C ASN A 220 -9.71 -18.83 19.78
N GLY A 221 -9.01 -19.64 18.98
CA GLY A 221 -9.54 -20.34 17.80
C GLY A 221 -9.50 -19.52 16.51
N VAL A 222 -9.82 -20.18 15.38
CA VAL A 222 -9.73 -19.61 14.01
C VAL A 222 -10.52 -18.31 13.81
N ARG A 223 -11.56 -18.07 14.62
CA ARG A 223 -12.35 -16.83 14.58
C ARG A 223 -11.52 -15.58 14.90
N PHE A 224 -10.38 -15.72 15.57
CA PHE A 224 -9.47 -14.61 15.81
C PHE A 224 -8.93 -13.98 14.51
N LEU A 225 -8.88 -14.75 13.40
CA LEU A 225 -8.49 -14.22 12.09
C LEU A 225 -9.37 -13.06 11.63
N LEU A 226 -10.64 -13.01 12.04
CA LEU A 226 -11.55 -11.91 11.70
C LEU A 226 -11.02 -10.55 12.17
N ILE A 227 -10.33 -10.52 13.32
CA ILE A 227 -9.76 -9.29 13.89
C ILE A 227 -8.60 -8.79 13.02
N SER A 228 -7.80 -9.72 12.48
CA SER A 228 -6.58 -9.41 11.73
C SER A 228 -6.82 -9.34 10.21
N THR A 229 -8.01 -9.75 9.74
CA THR A 229 -8.40 -9.79 8.33
C THR A 229 -8.20 -8.44 7.62
N PRO A 230 -8.66 -7.28 8.16
CA PRO A 230 -8.47 -6.00 7.47
C PRO A 230 -7.00 -5.65 7.21
N VAL A 231 -6.13 -6.03 8.15
CA VAL A 231 -4.69 -5.73 8.15
C VAL A 231 -3.96 -6.64 7.17
N ILE A 232 -4.28 -7.93 7.17
CA ILE A 232 -3.73 -8.90 6.21
C ILE A 232 -4.16 -8.52 4.79
N LEU A 233 -5.40 -8.08 4.59
CA LEU A 233 -5.88 -7.60 3.30
C LEU A 233 -5.21 -6.28 2.87
N ASN A 234 -4.96 -5.37 3.81
CA ASN A 234 -4.19 -4.16 3.52
C ASN A 234 -2.76 -4.50 3.07
N TRP A 235 -2.07 -5.37 3.80
CA TRP A 235 -0.74 -5.85 3.42
C TRP A 235 -0.75 -6.55 2.05
N GLY A 236 -1.72 -7.42 1.79
CA GLY A 236 -1.90 -8.05 0.48
C GLY A 236 -2.17 -7.05 -0.65
N THR A 237 -2.91 -5.97 -0.38
CA THR A 237 -3.13 -4.89 -1.36
C THR A 237 -1.82 -4.16 -1.67
N MET A 238 -0.97 -3.92 -0.67
CA MET A 238 0.35 -3.31 -0.90
C MET A 238 1.27 -4.25 -1.67
N LEU A 239 1.28 -5.55 -1.35
CA LEU A 239 2.02 -6.53 -2.16
C LEU A 239 1.53 -6.53 -3.63
N ALA A 240 0.23 -6.38 -3.88
CA ALA A 240 -0.32 -6.41 -5.23
C ALA A 240 -0.16 -5.11 -6.02
N ALA A 241 -0.09 -3.95 -5.36
CA ALA A 241 -0.15 -2.65 -6.01
C ALA A 241 0.47 -1.52 -5.16
N ILE A 242 1.65 -1.74 -4.59
CA ILE A 242 2.35 -0.69 -3.83
C ILE A 242 2.68 0.48 -4.77
N PRO A 243 2.16 1.69 -4.51
CA PRO A 243 2.41 2.82 -5.40
C PRO A 243 3.84 3.35 -5.26
N ALA A 244 4.40 3.36 -4.05
CA ALA A 244 5.77 3.77 -3.73
C ALA A 244 6.20 3.20 -2.36
N GLN A 245 7.52 3.19 -2.09
CA GLN A 245 8.08 2.76 -0.80
C GLN A 245 7.93 3.82 0.30
N ASP A 246 6.68 4.06 0.70
CA ASP A 246 6.32 5.05 1.70
C ASP A 246 5.66 4.40 2.92
N PHE A 247 6.16 4.74 4.11
CA PHE A 247 5.69 4.23 5.39
C PHE A 247 4.19 4.50 5.60
N ARG A 248 3.66 5.61 5.07
CA ARG A 248 2.28 6.05 5.27
C ARG A 248 1.25 5.02 4.81
N TYR A 249 1.57 4.20 3.81
CA TYR A 249 0.66 3.18 3.29
C TYR A 249 0.42 2.04 4.28
N MET A 250 1.33 1.84 5.22
CA MET A 250 1.30 0.79 6.23
C MET A 250 1.12 1.33 7.66
N LEU A 251 1.10 2.64 7.85
CA LEU A 251 0.87 3.28 9.15
C LEU A 251 -0.35 2.72 9.92
N PRO A 252 -1.51 2.44 9.30
CA PRO A 252 -2.63 1.83 10.01
C PRO A 252 -2.30 0.48 10.66
N ASN A 253 -1.37 -0.28 10.06
CA ASN A 253 -0.95 -1.59 10.56
C ASN A 253 -0.10 -1.46 11.84
N VAL A 254 0.60 -0.34 12.01
CA VAL A 254 1.34 -0.03 13.24
C VAL A 254 0.37 0.17 14.41
N PHE A 255 -0.68 0.96 14.22
CA PHE A 255 -1.62 1.24 15.32
C PHE A 255 -2.45 0.02 15.70
N ILE A 256 -2.89 -0.77 14.73
CA ILE A 256 -3.74 -1.93 14.99
C ILE A 256 -2.97 -3.10 15.61
N LEU A 257 -1.64 -3.18 15.44
CA LEU A 257 -0.79 -4.18 16.09
C LEU A 257 -1.04 -4.22 17.59
N PHE A 258 -1.09 -3.06 18.26
CA PHE A 258 -1.29 -2.99 19.70
C PHE A 258 -2.65 -3.57 20.12
N VAL A 259 -3.70 -3.33 19.33
CA VAL A 259 -5.04 -3.91 19.58
C VAL A 259 -5.03 -5.42 19.37
N ILE A 260 -4.44 -5.91 18.29
CA ILE A 260 -4.32 -7.35 18.00
C ILE A 260 -3.52 -8.05 19.11
N ALA A 261 -2.39 -7.48 19.52
CA ALA A 261 -1.55 -8.02 20.59
C ALA A 261 -2.31 -8.04 21.93
N LEU A 262 -2.99 -6.96 22.29
CA LEU A 262 -3.83 -6.91 23.51
C LEU A 262 -4.93 -7.98 23.48
N LEU A 263 -5.59 -8.20 22.34
CA LEU A 263 -6.64 -9.23 22.22
C LEU A 263 -6.08 -10.65 22.23
N ALA A 264 -4.90 -10.85 21.62
CA ALA A 264 -4.22 -12.14 21.61
C ALA A 264 -3.74 -12.53 23.01
N PHE A 265 -3.04 -11.63 23.71
CA PHE A 265 -2.38 -11.93 24.98
C PHE A 265 -3.24 -11.61 26.21
N GLY A 266 -4.22 -10.71 26.08
CA GLY A 266 -5.13 -10.31 27.17
C GLY A 266 -5.98 -11.45 27.70
N LYS A 267 -6.22 -11.45 29.01
CA LYS A 267 -7.15 -12.37 29.67
C LYS A 267 -8.50 -11.67 29.81
N PHE A 268 -9.41 -11.89 28.87
CA PHE A 268 -10.77 -11.39 28.98
C PHE A 268 -11.62 -12.43 29.71
N LYS A 269 -12.06 -12.12 30.93
CA LYS A 269 -13.13 -12.88 31.56
C LYS A 269 -14.41 -12.50 30.82
N LEU A 270 -14.97 -13.45 30.07
CA LEU A 270 -16.36 -13.34 29.63
C LEU A 270 -17.21 -13.48 30.88
N GLU A 271 -17.74 -12.37 31.38
CA GLU A 271 -18.78 -12.38 32.38
C GLU A 271 -20.00 -13.01 31.70
N ASN A 272 -20.25 -14.28 32.00
CA ASN A 272 -21.46 -14.97 31.56
C ASN A 272 -22.65 -14.30 32.26
N LYS A 273 -23.18 -13.24 31.67
CA LYS A 273 -24.50 -12.72 31.99
C LYS A 273 -25.56 -13.67 31.41
N HIS A 274 -25.61 -14.88 31.95
CA HIS A 274 -26.83 -15.67 32.00
C HIS A 274 -27.48 -15.35 33.34
N GLU A 275 -28.09 -14.18 33.45
CA GLU A 275 -29.12 -13.91 34.46
C GLU A 275 -30.44 -14.40 33.87
N ASP A 276 -30.87 -15.56 34.36
CA ASP A 276 -32.24 -15.85 34.80
C ASP A 276 -33.37 -15.18 34.02
N LEU A 277 -33.86 -15.87 32.99
CA LEU A 277 -35.27 -15.84 32.62
C LEU A 277 -35.86 -17.21 32.96
N HIS A 278 -36.18 -17.37 34.24
CA HIS A 278 -37.22 -18.29 34.72
C HIS A 278 -38.60 -17.67 34.51
#